data_AF-A0A6V7UTF9-F1
#
_entry.id   AF-A0A6V7UTF9-F1
#
_cell.length_a   1.000
_cell.length_b   1.000
_cell.length_c   1.000
_cell.angle_alpha   90.00
_cell.angle_beta   90.00
_cell.angle_gamma   90.00
#
_symmetry.space_group_name_H-M   'P 1'
#
loop_
_entity.id
_entity.type
_entity.pdbx_description
1 polymer ?
#
loop_
_entity_poly.entity_id
_entity_poly.type
_entity_poly.pdbx_seq_one_letter_code
_entity_poly.pdbx_strand_id
1 'polypeptide(L)'
;PTVSTSLRSKTNLPVPLIEYLCQLRNCSFKELHVLFHNLDARREIIDHLRQSVQLRTSHLKPTCRNFIVHCHDLTVQSASIVPAMSGYLGITVRGYYYVKHNFKLCHPYLPCIIEFGGGHHRSFYPLEVLCVIRNKMKGGCY
;
A
#
# COMPACT_ATOMS: atom_id res chain seq x y z
N PRO A 1 -17.72 -36.54 -8.36
CA PRO A 1 -16.25 -36.46 -8.47
C PRO A 1 -15.78 -35.02 -8.28
N THR A 2 -15.41 -34.76 -7.04
CA THR A 2 -14.69 -33.61 -6.46
C THR A 2 -13.60 -32.98 -7.32
N VAL A 3 -13.63 -31.65 -7.46
CA VAL A 3 -12.42 -30.82 -7.30
C VAL A 3 -12.79 -29.59 -6.48
N SER A 4 -12.81 -29.79 -5.17
CA SER A 4 -12.70 -28.74 -4.17
C SER A 4 -11.25 -28.22 -4.19
N THR A 5 -10.98 -27.12 -4.90
CA THR A 5 -9.72 -26.38 -4.77
C THR A 5 -9.70 -25.65 -3.44
N SER A 6 -9.33 -26.44 -2.44
CA SER A 6 -8.75 -26.05 -1.17
C SER A 6 -7.72 -24.92 -1.36
N LEU A 7 -8.10 -23.70 -0.99
CA LEU A 7 -7.16 -22.63 -0.63
C LEU A 7 -6.43 -23.07 0.64
N ARG A 8 -5.47 -23.99 0.45
CA ARG A 8 -4.51 -24.38 1.48
C ARG A 8 -3.81 -23.12 1.96
N SER A 9 -3.94 -22.89 3.26
CA SER A 9 -3.20 -21.96 4.10
C SER A 9 -1.68 -22.12 3.91
N LYS A 10 -1.15 -21.52 2.85
CA LYS A 10 0.29 -21.38 2.62
C LYS A 10 0.76 -20.20 3.47
N THR A 11 1.60 -20.50 4.47
CA THR A 11 2.52 -19.59 5.19
C THR A 11 2.09 -18.12 5.30
N ASN A 12 1.81 -17.65 6.53
CA ASN A 12 1.52 -16.24 6.87
C ASN A 12 2.74 -15.30 6.67
N LEU A 13 3.45 -15.42 5.54
CA LEU A 13 4.54 -14.53 5.18
C LEU A 13 3.94 -13.23 4.63
N PRO A 14 4.45 -12.06 5.04
CA PRO A 14 4.07 -10.80 4.44
C PRO A 14 4.29 -10.79 2.93
N VAL A 15 3.27 -10.43 2.15
CA VAL A 15 3.37 -10.29 0.69
C VAL A 15 3.56 -8.82 0.35
N PRO A 16 4.56 -8.43 -0.47
CA PRO A 16 4.72 -7.05 -0.92
C PRO A 16 3.43 -6.49 -1.54
N LEU A 17 3.04 -5.28 -1.15
CA LEU A 17 1.74 -4.73 -1.52
C LEU A 17 1.55 -4.62 -3.04
N ILE A 18 2.59 -4.21 -3.77
CA ILE A 18 2.52 -4.09 -5.23
C ILE A 18 2.24 -5.46 -5.86
N GLU A 19 2.97 -6.50 -5.46
CA GLU A 19 2.76 -7.86 -5.97
C GLU A 19 1.35 -8.37 -5.66
N TYR A 20 0.88 -8.12 -4.45
CA TYR A 20 -0.48 -8.45 -4.04
C TYR A 20 -1.53 -7.77 -4.92
N LEU A 21 -1.37 -6.48 -5.22
CA LEU A 21 -2.31 -5.75 -6.07
C LEU A 21 -2.29 -6.23 -7.52
N CYS A 22 -1.11 -6.55 -8.06
CA CYS A 22 -0.99 -7.18 -9.37
C CYS A 22 -1.76 -8.51 -9.44
N GLN A 23 -1.62 -9.35 -8.41
CA GLN A 23 -2.35 -10.62 -8.31
C GLN A 23 -3.86 -10.41 -8.17
N LEU A 24 -4.29 -9.48 -7.31
CA LEU A 24 -5.71 -9.16 -7.09
C LEU A 24 -6.41 -8.73 -8.37
N ARG A 25 -5.72 -7.94 -9.21
CA ARG A 25 -6.26 -7.41 -10.46
C ARG A 25 -5.93 -8.23 -11.70
N ASN A 26 -5.20 -9.35 -11.53
CA ASN A 26 -4.66 -10.15 -12.62
C ASN A 26 -3.98 -9.29 -13.71
N CYS A 27 -3.09 -8.39 -13.27
CA CYS A 27 -2.44 -7.41 -14.13
C CYS A 27 -0.93 -7.40 -13.91
N SER A 28 -0.20 -6.91 -14.91
CA SER A 28 1.22 -6.60 -14.81
C SER A 28 1.46 -5.33 -14.00
N PHE A 29 2.71 -5.13 -13.58
CA PHE A 29 3.13 -3.92 -12.89
C PHE A 29 2.80 -2.63 -13.67
N LYS A 30 3.00 -2.64 -14.99
CA LYS A 30 2.75 -1.45 -15.84
C LYS A 30 1.26 -1.12 -15.90
N GLU A 31 0.42 -2.15 -16.01
CA GLU A 31 -1.04 -1.99 -16.00
C GLU A 31 -1.55 -1.52 -14.64
N LEU A 32 -0.94 -1.96 -13.54
CA LEU A 32 -1.29 -1.48 -12.21
C LEU A 32 -1.16 0.05 -12.10
N HIS A 33 -0.13 0.65 -12.71
CA HIS A 33 0.00 2.10 -12.77
C HIS A 33 -1.20 2.76 -13.49
N VAL A 34 -1.63 2.19 -14.61
CA VAL A 34 -2.79 2.67 -15.38
C VAL A 34 -4.08 2.55 -14.56
N LEU A 35 -4.26 1.43 -13.83
CA LEU A 35 -5.42 1.22 -12.97
C LEU A 35 -5.54 2.28 -11.87
N PHE A 36 -4.45 2.82 -11.34
CA PHE A 36 -4.50 3.89 -10.35
C PHE A 36 -5.01 5.24 -10.89
N HIS A 37 -4.98 5.44 -12.22
CA HIS A 37 -5.54 6.61 -12.90
C HIS A 37 -7.01 6.42 -13.28
N ASN A 38 -7.48 5.18 -13.34
CA ASN A 38 -8.90 4.89 -13.50
C ASN A 38 -9.63 5.06 -12.15
N LEU A 39 -10.60 5.98 -12.08
CA LEU A 39 -11.26 6.34 -10.83
C LEU A 39 -12.02 5.18 -10.18
N ASP A 40 -12.70 4.36 -10.98
CA ASP A 40 -13.51 3.24 -10.47
C ASP A 40 -12.60 2.12 -9.97
N ALA A 41 -11.61 1.72 -10.76
CA ALA A 41 -10.64 0.71 -10.36
C ALA A 41 -9.85 1.13 -9.11
N ARG A 42 -9.49 2.42 -9.01
CA ARG A 42 -8.83 2.98 -7.84
C ARG A 42 -9.71 2.91 -6.59
N ARG A 43 -10.99 3.28 -6.69
CA ARG A 43 -11.95 3.21 -5.56
C ARG A 43 -12.10 1.78 -5.05
N GLU A 44 -12.29 0.83 -5.95
CA GLU A 44 -12.36 -0.59 -5.61
C GLU A 44 -11.09 -1.10 -4.91
N ILE A 45 -9.91 -0.67 -5.36
CA ILE A 45 -8.64 -0.99 -4.69
C ILE A 45 -8.62 -0.41 -3.27
N ILE A 46 -8.98 0.86 -3.09
CA ILE A 46 -9.02 1.50 -1.77
C ILE A 46 -9.98 0.77 -0.83
N ASP A 47 -11.19 0.45 -1.31
CA ASP A 47 -12.19 -0.26 -0.51
C ASP A 47 -11.70 -1.65 -0.09
N HIS A 48 -11.08 -2.39 -1.01
CA HIS A 48 -10.47 -3.68 -0.70
C HIS A 48 -9.33 -3.54 0.33
N LEU A 49 -8.44 -2.56 0.15
CA LEU A 49 -7.33 -2.31 1.06
C LEU A 49 -7.80 -1.91 2.47
N ARG A 50 -8.92 -1.20 2.56
CA ARG A 50 -9.52 -0.77 3.83
C ARG A 50 -10.22 -1.92 4.55
N GLN A 51 -10.99 -2.72 3.82
CA GLN A 51 -11.93 -3.69 4.40
C GLN A 51 -11.36 -5.10 4.52
N SER A 52 -10.53 -5.52 3.56
CA SER A 52 -10.21 -6.94 3.35
C SER A 52 -8.78 -7.32 3.70
N VAL A 53 -7.89 -6.36 3.99
CA VAL A 53 -6.49 -6.65 4.33
C VAL A 53 -6.01 -5.87 5.55
N GLN A 54 -4.87 -6.30 6.07
CA GLN A 54 -4.07 -5.55 7.03
C GLN A 54 -2.69 -5.26 6.42
N LEU A 55 -2.33 -3.99 6.37
CA LEU A 55 -1.06 -3.53 5.83
C LEU A 55 -0.07 -3.29 6.96
N ARG A 56 1.21 -3.60 6.70
CA ARG A 56 2.31 -3.32 7.60
C ARG A 56 3.46 -2.70 6.82
N THR A 57 4.17 -1.76 7.42
CA THR A 57 5.46 -1.31 6.88
C THR A 57 6.48 -2.46 6.82
N SER A 58 7.45 -2.37 5.93
CA SER A 58 8.50 -3.40 5.77
C SER A 58 9.92 -2.82 5.68
N HIS A 59 10.06 -1.50 5.64
CA HIS A 59 11.33 -0.81 5.40
C HIS A 59 12.14 -0.51 6.67
N LEU A 60 11.53 -0.56 7.86
CA LEU A 60 12.21 -0.18 9.10
C LEU A 60 13.08 -1.31 9.66
N LYS A 61 14.24 -0.92 10.20
CA LYS A 61 15.18 -1.80 10.91
C LYS A 61 15.40 -1.31 12.35
N PRO A 62 15.42 -2.22 13.35
CA PRO A 62 15.07 -3.64 13.28
C PRO A 62 13.60 -3.90 12.90
N THR A 63 13.27 -5.13 12.48
CA THR A 63 11.95 -5.48 11.92
C THR A 63 10.78 -5.27 12.89
N CYS A 64 11.02 -5.30 14.21
CA CYS A 64 10.02 -5.02 15.24
C CYS A 64 9.48 -3.57 15.20
N ARG A 65 10.20 -2.63 14.58
CA ARG A 65 9.75 -1.23 14.42
C ARG A 65 8.68 -1.06 13.34
N ASN A 66 8.47 -2.06 12.49
CA ASN A 66 7.44 -2.00 11.46
C ASN A 66 6.04 -2.11 12.09
N PHE A 67 5.17 -1.17 11.73
CA PHE A 67 3.84 -0.98 12.30
C PHE A 67 2.74 -1.09 11.24
N ILE A 68 1.49 -1.17 11.71
CA ILE A 68 0.28 -1.31 10.87
C ILE A 68 -0.06 0.03 10.23
N VAL A 69 -0.47 0.00 8.96
CA VAL A 69 -0.92 1.18 8.22
C VAL A 69 -2.38 1.00 7.80
N HIS A 70 -3.17 2.05 7.96
CA HIS A 70 -4.55 2.12 7.53
C HIS A 70 -4.66 2.85 6.20
N CYS A 71 -5.15 2.14 5.18
CA CYS A 71 -5.44 2.72 3.88
C CYS A 71 -6.74 3.52 3.93
N HIS A 72 -6.64 4.84 4.15
CA HIS A 72 -7.81 5.72 4.08
C HIS A 72 -8.06 6.20 2.65
N ASP A 73 -6.99 6.47 1.89
CA ASP A 73 -7.04 6.88 0.49
C ASP A 73 -5.68 6.60 -0.18
N LEU A 74 -5.57 6.89 -1.48
CA LEU A 74 -4.34 6.95 -2.25
C LEU A 74 -4.07 8.40 -2.68
N THR A 75 -2.82 8.76 -2.94
CA THR A 75 -2.48 10.04 -3.56
C THR A 75 -2.81 10.02 -5.04
N VAL A 76 -3.28 11.13 -5.60
CA VAL A 76 -3.49 11.25 -7.06
C VAL A 76 -2.14 11.36 -7.76
N GLN A 77 -1.21 12.09 -7.15
CA GLN A 77 0.14 12.30 -7.63
C GLN A 77 1.10 11.19 -7.17
N SER A 78 2.24 11.09 -7.84
CA SER A 78 3.28 10.11 -7.53
C SER A 78 4.11 10.48 -6.31
N ALA A 79 4.80 9.50 -5.71
CA ALA A 79 5.73 9.73 -4.59
C ALA A 79 6.87 10.71 -4.93
N SER A 80 7.17 10.91 -6.22
CA SER A 80 8.17 11.88 -6.69
C SER A 80 7.70 13.33 -6.60
N ILE A 81 6.39 13.57 -6.48
CA ILE A 81 5.78 14.91 -6.52
C ILE A 81 5.13 15.24 -5.18
N VAL A 82 4.47 14.27 -4.55
CA VAL A 82 3.75 14.49 -3.28
C VAL A 82 4.72 15.02 -2.21
N PRO A 83 4.42 16.15 -1.55
CA PRO A 83 5.23 16.66 -0.46
C PRO A 83 5.09 15.75 0.78
N ALA A 84 6.23 15.37 1.37
CA ALA A 84 6.27 14.55 2.58
C ALA A 84 5.90 15.33 3.85
N MET A 85 6.14 16.64 3.83
CA MET A 85 5.93 17.55 4.96
C MET A 85 5.32 18.83 4.43
N SER A 86 4.37 19.40 5.18
CA SER A 86 3.85 20.73 4.90
C SER A 86 4.95 21.76 5.15
N GLY A 87 5.22 22.64 4.18
CA GLY A 87 6.19 23.73 4.34
C GLY A 87 6.92 24.10 3.05
N TYR A 88 7.82 25.08 3.17
CA TYR A 88 8.52 25.70 2.04
C TYR A 88 9.65 24.85 1.45
N LEU A 89 10.12 23.82 2.16
CA LEU A 89 11.29 23.03 1.74
C LEU A 89 11.02 22.12 0.53
N GLY A 90 9.76 21.89 0.16
CA GLY A 90 9.41 21.11 -1.03
C GLY A 90 9.91 19.65 -1.00
N ILE A 91 10.20 19.09 0.17
CA ILE A 91 10.71 17.72 0.29
C ILE A 91 9.60 16.75 -0.11
N THR A 92 9.84 16.01 -1.19
CA THR A 92 8.88 15.01 -1.70
C THR A 92 8.96 13.72 -0.89
N VAL A 93 7.92 12.88 -0.97
CA VAL A 93 7.90 11.56 -0.30
C VAL A 93 9.11 10.72 -0.72
N ARG A 94 9.46 10.70 -2.01
CA ARG A 94 10.67 10.04 -2.51
C ARG A 94 11.93 10.55 -1.81
N GLY A 95 12.11 11.87 -1.75
CA GLY A 95 13.28 12.48 -1.12
C GLY A 95 13.36 12.17 0.38
N TYR A 96 12.22 12.25 1.07
CA TYR A 96 12.13 11.93 2.48
C TYR A 96 12.50 10.48 2.80
N TYR A 97 12.00 9.50 2.03
CA TYR A 97 12.36 8.09 2.24
C TYR A 97 13.83 7.81 1.93
N TYR A 98 14.42 8.49 0.95
CA TYR A 98 15.85 8.38 0.68
C TYR A 98 16.69 8.91 1.86
N VAL A 99 16.42 10.13 2.33
CA VAL A 99 17.24 10.79 3.35
C VAL A 99 17.00 10.21 4.74
N LYS A 100 15.75 10.11 5.18
CA LYS A 100 15.42 9.71 6.55
C LYS A 100 15.51 8.20 6.77
N HIS A 101 15.13 7.43 5.76
CA HIS A 101 15.00 5.97 5.88
C HIS A 101 16.08 5.20 5.14
N ASN A 102 17.01 5.89 4.44
CA ASN A 102 18.00 5.27 3.55
C ASN A 102 17.35 4.26 2.58
N PHE A 103 16.15 4.58 2.10
CA PHE A 103 15.34 3.71 1.25
C PHE A 103 15.14 4.34 -0.12
N LYS A 104 15.79 3.75 -1.14
CA LYS A 104 15.64 4.17 -2.53
C LYS A 104 14.43 3.49 -3.15
N LEU A 105 13.35 4.24 -3.36
CA LEU A 105 12.17 3.79 -4.09
C LEU A 105 12.56 3.42 -5.54
N CYS A 106 12.20 2.22 -5.98
CA CYS A 106 12.37 1.77 -7.37
C CYS A 106 11.20 2.23 -8.26
N HIS A 107 10.05 2.48 -7.66
CA HIS A 107 8.80 2.82 -8.34
C HIS A 107 8.20 4.15 -7.82
N PRO A 108 8.98 5.25 -7.78
CA PRO A 108 8.51 6.50 -7.18
C PRO A 108 7.48 7.24 -8.06
N TYR A 109 7.11 6.68 -9.22
CA TYR A 109 6.03 7.14 -10.09
C TYR A 109 4.65 6.61 -9.66
N LEU A 110 4.60 5.60 -8.80
CA LEU A 110 3.36 5.09 -8.23
C LEU A 110 2.80 6.05 -7.15
N PRO A 111 1.49 5.99 -6.88
CA PRO A 111 0.88 6.73 -5.78
C PRO A 111 1.35 6.22 -4.41
N CYS A 112 1.03 6.96 -3.37
CA CYS A 112 1.23 6.59 -1.97
C CYS A 112 -0.12 6.28 -1.31
N ILE A 113 -0.12 5.40 -0.32
CA ILE A 113 -1.23 5.31 0.64
C ILE A 113 -1.24 6.56 1.51
N ILE A 114 -2.43 7.08 1.74
CA ILE A 114 -2.73 8.15 2.68
C ILE A 114 -3.32 7.54 3.95
N GLU A 115 -2.71 7.89 5.07
CA GLU A 115 -3.27 7.65 6.39
C GLU A 115 -3.56 8.99 7.07
N PHE A 116 -4.82 9.22 7.42
CA PHE A 116 -5.23 10.41 8.16
C PHE A 116 -4.96 10.20 9.65
N GLY A 117 -4.24 11.14 10.26
CA GLY A 117 -4.06 11.23 11.71
C GLY A 117 -5.06 12.19 12.35
N GLY A 118 -4.83 12.57 13.60
CA GLY A 118 -5.59 13.62 14.27
C GLY A 118 -5.39 15.00 13.61
N GLY A 119 -6.45 15.80 13.56
CA GLY A 119 -6.43 17.16 12.98
C GLY A 119 -6.23 17.15 11.46
N HIS A 120 -5.29 17.94 10.96
CA HIS A 120 -4.95 18.03 9.53
C HIS A 120 -3.76 17.15 9.12
N HIS A 121 -3.30 16.26 9.99
CA HIS A 121 -2.11 15.45 9.73
C HIS A 121 -2.39 14.34 8.69
N ARG A 122 -1.51 14.23 7.69
CA ARG A 122 -1.57 13.19 6.66
C ARG A 122 -0.20 12.52 6.58
N SER A 123 -0.17 11.20 6.70
CA SER A 123 1.02 10.40 6.46
C SER A 123 0.94 9.77 5.08
N PHE A 124 2.05 9.79 4.34
CA PHE A 124 2.15 9.22 3.00
C PHE A 124 3.12 8.03 3.00
N TYR A 125 2.64 6.89 2.52
CA TYR A 125 3.41 5.64 2.46
C TYR A 125 3.51 5.15 1.01
N PRO A 126 4.70 5.15 0.40
CA PRO A 126 4.92 4.51 -0.89
C PRO A 126 4.50 3.04 -0.87
N LEU A 127 3.94 2.53 -1.96
CA LEU A 127 3.47 1.13 -2.01
C LEU A 127 4.59 0.12 -1.76
N GLU A 128 5.83 0.46 -2.14
CA GLU A 128 7.02 -0.38 -1.99
C GLU A 128 7.41 -0.66 -0.54
N VAL A 129 7.00 0.21 0.39
CA VAL A 129 7.39 0.08 1.80
C VAL A 129 6.35 -0.67 2.64
N LEU A 130 5.36 -1.26 1.98
CA LEU A 130 4.20 -1.92 2.59
C LEU A 130 4.09 -3.38 2.15
N CYS A 131 3.63 -4.22 3.08
CA CYS A 131 3.24 -5.60 2.82
C CYS A 131 1.83 -5.87 3.37
N VAL A 132 1.12 -6.79 2.72
CA VAL A 132 -0.10 -7.41 3.24
C VAL A 132 0.29 -8.54 4.18
N ILE A 133 -0.17 -8.49 5.44
CA ILE A 133 0.17 -9.49 6.47
C ILE A 133 -1.01 -10.38 6.88
N ARG A 134 -2.24 -10.00 6.54
CA ARG A 134 -3.45 -10.78 6.84
C ARG A 134 -4.58 -10.40 5.90
N ASN A 135 -5.32 -11.39 5.41
CA ASN A 135 -6.63 -11.18 4.81
C ASN A 135 -7.67 -11.17 5.94
N LYS A 136 -8.43 -10.08 6.08
CA LYS A 136 -9.61 -10.03 6.92
C LYS A 136 -10.69 -10.82 6.18
N MET A 137 -10.93 -12.07 6.59
CA MET A 137 -12.10 -12.78 6.07
C MET A 137 -13.34 -11.95 6.41
N LYS A 138 -14.21 -11.73 5.41
CA LYS A 138 -15.53 -11.17 5.67
C LYS A 138 -16.18 -12.04 6.74
N GLY A 139 -16.46 -11.48 7.91
CA GLY A 139 -17.34 -12.12 8.86
C GLY A 139 -18.65 -12.38 8.13
N GLY A 140 -19.01 -13.65 7.98
CA GLY A 140 -20.32 -14.02 7.48
C GLY A 140 -21.36 -13.43 8.43
N CYS A 141 -22.24 -12.60 7.89
CA CYS A 141 -23.52 -12.36 8.53
C CYS A 141 -24.24 -13.72 8.54
N TYR A 142 -24.40 -14.30 9.72
CA TYR A 142 -25.43 -15.31 9.98
C TYR A 142 -26.74 -14.60 10.29
#